data_AF-A0A1Y5FA93-F1
#
_entry.id   AF-A0A1Y5FA93-F1
#
_cell.length_a   1.000
_cell.length_b   1.000
_cell.length_c   1.000
_cell.angle_alpha   90.00
_cell.angle_beta   90.00
_cell.angle_gamma   90.00
#
_symmetry.space_group_name_H-M   'P 1'
#
loop_
_entity.id
_entity.type
_entity.pdbx_description
1 polymer ?
#
loop_
_entity_poly.entity_id
_entity_poly.type
_entity_poly.pdbx_seq_one_letter_code
_entity_poly.pdbx_strand_id
1 'polypeptide(L)' 'MSYVTKKNINLRFQQLLILVLHLVLLRWIFYTLGNAGSMLTSEVLLHFAGIGTYGGFLIFGCAKWARRRYVKGLDD' A
#
# COMPACT_ATOMS: atom_id res chain seq x y z
N MET A 1 9.59 -20.11 -26.26
CA MET A 1 9.89 -19.15 -25.17
C MET A 1 8.66 -19.05 -24.28
N SER A 2 8.60 -19.85 -23.21
CA SER A 2 7.39 -19.98 -22.39
C SER A 2 7.45 -18.97 -21.24
N TYR A 3 6.76 -17.84 -21.40
CA TYR A 3 6.93 -16.63 -20.58
C TYR A 3 5.94 -16.51 -19.41
N VAL A 4 5.48 -17.62 -18.82
CA VAL A 4 4.62 -17.57 -17.62
C VAL A 4 5.01 -18.69 -16.64
N THR A 5 6.09 -18.46 -15.88
CA THR A 5 6.42 -19.25 -14.69
C THR A 5 5.63 -18.71 -13.48
N LYS A 6 5.09 -19.57 -12.61
CA LYS A 6 4.35 -19.21 -11.38
C LYS A 6 5.06 -18.15 -10.50
N LYS A 7 6.40 -18.04 -10.57
CA LYS A 7 7.20 -16.98 -9.94
C LYS A 7 6.77 -15.56 -10.33
N ASN A 8 6.45 -15.31 -11.61
CA ASN A 8 6.15 -13.96 -12.13
C ASN A 8 4.72 -13.48 -11.84
N ILE A 9 3.76 -14.40 -11.68
CA ILE A 9 2.37 -14.05 -11.34
C ILE A 9 2.28 -13.49 -9.92
N ASN A 10 3.02 -14.05 -8.96
CA ASN A 10 3.04 -13.53 -7.59
C ASN A 10 3.66 -12.13 -7.50
N LEU A 11 4.59 -11.77 -8.40
CA LEU A 11 5.16 -10.42 -8.48
C LEU A 11 4.14 -9.41 -8.99
N ARG A 12 3.46 -9.73 -10.11
CA ARG A 12 2.42 -8.86 -10.68
C ARG A 12 1.22 -8.70 -9.77
N PHE A 13 0.78 -9.77 -9.10
CA PHE A 13 -0.33 -9.71 -8.14
C PHE A 13 0.00 -8.82 -6.95
N GLN A 14 1.26 -8.82 -6.50
CA GLN A 14 1.68 -7.99 -5.40
C GLN A 14 1.76 -6.51 -5.78
N GLN A 15 2.22 -6.20 -6.99
CA GLN A 15 2.18 -4.83 -7.51
C GLN A 15 0.74 -4.33 -7.65
N LEU A 16 -0.17 -5.19 -8.12
CA LEU A 16 -1.61 -4.92 -8.15
C LEU A 16 -2.17 -4.66 -6.75
N LEU A 17 -1.80 -5.48 -5.77
CA LEU A 17 -2.27 -5.33 -4.39
C LEU A 17 -1.78 -4.01 -3.78
N ILE A 18 -0.51 -3.66 -3.96
CA ILE A 18 0.05 -2.37 -3.50
C ILE A 18 -0.65 -1.19 -4.19
N LEU A 19 -0.94 -1.30 -5.49
CA LEU A 19 -1.63 -0.27 -6.27
C LEU A 19 -3.07 -0.10 -5.78
N VAL A 20 -3.79 -1.18 -5.48
CA VAL A 20 -5.14 -1.13 -4.90
C VAL A 20 -5.10 -0.48 -3.52
N LEU A 21 -4.17 -0.86 -2.64
CA LEU A 21 -4.05 -0.23 -1.32
C LEU A 21 -3.73 1.27 -1.41
N HIS A 22 -2.92 1.70 -2.39
CA HIS A 22 -2.67 3.13 -2.64
C HIS A 22 -3.93 3.85 -3.11
N LEU A 23 -4.71 3.28 -4.01
CA LEU A 23 -5.96 3.88 -4.49
C LEU A 23 -7.00 4.02 -3.36
N VAL A 24 -7.09 3.03 -2.48
CA VAL A 24 -7.94 3.11 -1.27
C VAL A 24 -7.46 4.26 -0.38
N LEU A 25 -6.15 4.42 -0.19
CA LEU A 25 -5.59 5.52 0.58
C LEU A 25 -5.95 6.88 -0.01
N LEU A 26 -5.83 7.03 -1.35
CA LEU A 26 -6.24 8.25 -2.04
C LEU A 26 -7.73 8.53 -1.87
N ARG A 27 -8.59 7.52 -2.02
CA ARG A 27 -10.03 7.65 -1.81
C ARG A 27 -10.34 8.07 -0.36
N TRP A 28 -9.61 7.53 0.59
CA TRP A 28 -9.77 7.83 2.01
C TRP A 28 -9.38 9.28 2.31
N ILE A 29 -8.26 9.77 1.76
CA ILE A 29 -7.87 11.19 1.84
C ILE A 29 -8.95 12.08 1.22
N PHE A 30 -9.45 11.73 0.03
CA PHE A 30 -10.48 12.52 -0.66
C PHE A 30 -11.78 12.59 0.13
N TYR A 31 -12.19 11.48 0.74
CA TYR A 31 -13.36 11.44 1.62
C TYR A 31 -13.17 12.29 2.86
N THR A 32 -12.03 12.15 3.54
CA THR A 32 -11.70 12.96 4.71
C THR A 32 -11.67 14.44 4.35
N LEU A 33 -11.12 14.83 3.19
CA LEU A 33 -11.04 16.23 2.77
C LEU A 33 -12.39 16.82 2.36
N GLY A 34 -13.25 16.01 1.72
CA GLY A 34 -14.62 16.42 1.34
C GLY A 34 -15.57 16.57 2.54
N ASN A 35 -15.39 15.74 3.58
CA ASN A 35 -16.17 15.82 4.82
C ASN A 35 -15.48 16.63 5.93
N ALA A 36 -14.20 17.00 5.80
CA ALA A 36 -13.45 17.75 6.79
C ALA A 36 -14.05 19.12 7.09
N GLY A 37 -14.74 19.75 6.12
CA GLY A 37 -15.46 21.00 6.34
C GLY A 37 -16.66 20.89 7.30
N SER A 38 -17.14 19.68 7.58
CA SER A 38 -18.27 19.41 8.48
C SER A 38 -17.89 18.57 9.72
N MET A 39 -16.65 18.07 9.79
CA MET A 39 -16.18 17.20 10.87
C MET A 39 -15.35 17.97 11.90
N LEU A 40 -15.38 17.50 13.14
CA LEU A 40 -14.57 18.03 14.24
C LEU A 40 -13.08 17.89 13.94
N THR A 41 -12.27 18.90 14.29
CA THR A 41 -10.82 18.91 14.04
C THR A 41 -10.12 17.68 14.63
N SER A 42 -10.63 17.14 15.74
CA SER A 42 -10.14 15.91 16.39
C SER A 42 -10.30 14.66 15.52
N GLU A 43 -11.44 14.53 14.82
CA GLU A 43 -11.71 13.41 13.89
C GLU A 43 -10.78 13.47 12.69
N VAL A 44 -10.59 14.68 12.13
CA VAL A 44 -9.70 14.89 10.97
C VAL A 44 -8.26 14.56 11.31
N LEU A 45 -7.77 14.96 12.49
CA LEU A 45 -6.42 14.63 12.98
C LEU A 45 -6.21 13.12 13.15
N LEU A 46 -7.21 12.41 13.69
CA LEU A 46 -7.15 10.96 13.85
C LEU A 46 -7.12 10.24 12.49
N HIS A 47 -7.93 10.70 11.53
CA HIS A 47 -7.87 10.20 10.15
C HIS A 47 -6.52 10.50 9.49
N PHE A 48 -5.95 11.68 9.68
CA PHE A 48 -4.63 12.04 9.15
C PHE A 48 -3.51 11.17 9.72
N ALA A 49 -3.52 10.94 11.03
CA ALA A 49 -2.58 10.03 11.69
C ALA A 49 -2.73 8.60 11.15
N GLY A 50 -3.97 8.10 11.01
CA GLY A 50 -4.25 6.79 10.45
C GLY A 50 -3.77 6.64 9.00
N ILE A 51 -3.97 7.64 8.15
CA ILE A 51 -3.51 7.66 6.76
C ILE A 51 -1.97 7.64 6.71
N GLY A 52 -1.31 8.46 7.52
CA GLY A 52 0.15 8.52 7.60
C GLY A 52 0.76 7.20 8.10
N THR A 53 0.20 6.61 9.16
CA THR A 53 0.61 5.30 9.67
C THR A 53 0.41 4.21 8.64
N TYR A 54 -0.74 4.17 7.96
CA TYR A 54 -1.04 3.16 6.96
C TYR A 54 -0.11 3.27 5.74
N GLY A 55 0.14 4.49 5.26
CA GLY A 55 1.11 4.74 4.18
C GLY A 55 2.53 4.32 4.55
N GLY A 56 3.00 4.68 5.75
CA GLY A 56 4.31 4.27 6.25
C GLY A 56 4.44 2.76 6.42
N PHE A 57 3.40 2.09 6.93
CA PHE A 57 3.37 0.64 7.05
C PHE A 57 3.37 -0.06 5.68
N LEU A 58 2.75 0.56 4.67
CA LEU A 58 2.77 0.06 3.29
C LEU A 58 4.19 0.05 2.72
N ILE A 59 4.92 1.15 2.89
CA ILE A 59 6.28 1.32 2.38
C ILE A 59 7.24 0.37 3.13
N PHE A 60 7.13 0.33 4.46
CA PHE A 60 7.92 -0.58 5.29
C PHE A 60 7.63 -2.05 4.99
N GLY A 61 6.35 -2.40 4.82
CA GLY A 61 5.91 -3.72 4.39
C GLY A 61 6.54 -4.11 3.06
N CYS A 62 6.50 -3.21 2.07
CA CYS A 62 7.11 -3.42 0.76
C CYS A 62 8.63 -3.63 0.86
N ALA A 63 9.33 -2.78 1.61
CA ALA A 63 10.78 -2.88 1.80
C ALA A 63 11.21 -4.16 2.53
N LYS A 64 10.51 -4.53 3.61
CA LYS A 64 10.78 -5.77 4.36
C LYS A 64 10.51 -7.01 3.52
N TRP A 65 9.50 -6.97 2.66
CA TRP A 65 9.18 -8.08 1.76
C TRP A 65 10.15 -8.20 0.59
N ALA A 66 10.60 -7.09 0.02
CA ALA A 66 11.67 -7.05 -0.98
C ALA A 66 12.96 -7.65 -0.40
N ARG A 67 13.33 -7.28 0.83
CA ARG A 67 14.47 -7.88 1.55
C ARG A 67 14.29 -9.38 1.79
N ARG A 68 13.09 -9.83 2.18
CA ARG A 68 12.78 -11.27 2.36
C ARG A 68 12.83 -12.05 1.05
N ARG A 69 12.56 -11.43 -0.09
CA ARG A 69 12.71 -12.04 -1.42
C ARG A 69 14.18 -12.18 -1.82
N TYR A 70 14.97 -11.12 -1.64
CA TYR A 70 16.40 -11.14 -1.93
C TYR A 70 17.12 -12.25 -1.16
N VAL A 71 16.80 -12.42 0.13
CA VAL A 71 17.38 -13.48 0.99
C VAL A 71 16.93 -14.90 0.59
N LYS A 72 15.78 -15.04 -0.08
CA LYS A 72 15.26 -16.35 -0.51
C LYS A 72 15.80 -16.82 -1.87
N GLY A 73 16.70 -16.06 -2.51
CA GLY A 73 17.32 -16.46 -3.79
C GLY A 73 16.31 -16.66 -4.92
N LEU A 74 15.17 -15.96 -4.89
CA LEU A 74 14.13 -16.10 -5.91
C LEU A 74 14.44 -15.27 -7.18
N ASP A 75 15.53 -14.52 -7.19
CA ASP A 75 16.01 -13.67 -8.29
C ASP A 75 16.98 -14.37 -9.27
N ASP A 76 17.31 -15.65 -9.06
CA ASP A 76 17.89 -16.54 -10.10
C ASP A 76 16.80 -17.35 -10.86
#